data_AF-A0A0F9PWL0-F1
#
_entry.id   AF-A0A0F9PWL0-F1
#
_cell.length_a   1.000
_cell.length_b   1.000
_cell.length_c   1.000
_cell.angle_alpha   90.00
_cell.angle_beta   90.00
_cell.angle_gamma   90.00
#
_symmetry.space_group_name_H-M   'P 1'
#
loop_
_entity.id
_entity.type
_entity.pdbx_description
1 polymer ?
#
loop_
_entity_poly.entity_id
_entity_poly.type
_entity_poly.pdbx_seq_one_letter_code
_entity_poly.pdbx_strand_id
1 'polypeptide(L)'
;MIERLNPEYLVFHDLHDGYAENPHHRKDPFVKLAKKNAKFDNIEKEVMDDISWLRKHVGRRKGIIVSGNHDNFLWRYIADIDWREDLENAAFYLATALQMVESTRMTMSGSATDDPFFHWVNKLKGATNIRCLGRDESFELSNIELSMHGDRGPNGARGSRNNLRRIGVKSIVGHSHSPGIEEGCMQVGTSTPLKLEYNSGPSSWLNCHAVLYANGKRSLLPIIDGEWCIE
;
A
#
# COMPACT_ATOMS: atom_id res chain seq x y z
N MET A 1 1.45 11.53 15.71
CA MET A 1 0.57 10.41 16.09
C MET A 1 1.35 9.18 16.59
N ILE A 2 2.21 8.55 15.76
CA ILE A 2 2.94 7.32 16.11
C ILE A 2 3.67 7.39 17.46
N GLU A 3 4.46 8.44 17.69
CA GLU A 3 5.20 8.57 18.95
C GLU A 3 4.31 8.77 20.19
N ARG A 4 3.17 9.46 20.04
CA ARG A 4 2.22 9.69 21.15
C ARG A 4 1.42 8.43 21.49
N LEU A 5 0.99 7.67 20.49
CA LEU A 5 0.23 6.43 20.70
C LEU A 5 1.13 5.23 21.02
N ASN A 6 2.41 5.28 20.59
CA ASN A 6 3.42 4.24 20.74
C ASN A 6 2.89 2.81 20.49
N PRO A 7 2.34 2.53 19.30
CA PRO A 7 1.74 1.24 19.02
C PRO A 7 2.80 0.14 18.90
N GLU A 8 2.45 -1.10 19.25
CA GLU A 8 3.31 -2.27 19.02
C GLU A 8 3.40 -2.62 17.52
N TYR A 9 2.29 -2.43 16.79
CA TYR A 9 2.16 -2.74 15.37
C TYR A 9 1.83 -1.48 14.56
N LEU A 10 2.46 -1.35 13.40
CA LEU A 10 2.11 -0.38 12.37
C LEU A 10 1.68 -1.17 11.12
N VAL A 11 0.46 -0.93 10.64
CA VAL A 11 -0.09 -1.61 9.47
C VAL A 11 -0.23 -0.58 8.34
N PHE A 12 0.39 -0.87 7.20
CA PHE A 12 0.48 0.03 6.06
C PHE A 12 -0.31 -0.54 4.89
N HIS A 13 -1.26 0.25 4.39
CA HIS A 13 -1.99 0.00 3.16
C HIS A 13 -1.50 1.00 2.11
N ASP A 14 -1.21 0.55 0.89
CA ASP A 14 -0.65 1.38 -0.19
C ASP A 14 0.53 2.23 0.30
N LEU A 15 1.54 1.57 0.86
CA LEU A 15 2.76 2.26 1.28
C LEU A 15 3.47 2.89 0.07
N HIS A 16 3.64 2.08 -0.97
CA HIS A 16 4.22 2.51 -2.24
C HIS A 16 3.11 3.15 -3.06
N ASP A 17 3.24 4.43 -3.39
CA ASP A 17 2.27 5.09 -4.29
C ASP A 17 2.45 4.58 -5.73
N GLY A 18 3.69 4.23 -6.11
CA GLY A 18 4.05 3.85 -7.47
C GLY A 18 3.74 4.99 -8.43
N TYR A 19 3.94 6.23 -7.99
CA TYR A 19 3.61 7.41 -8.78
C TYR A 19 4.42 7.41 -10.06
N ALA A 20 5.73 7.10 -10.01
CA ALA A 20 6.62 7.05 -11.17
C ALA A 20 6.08 6.12 -12.27
N GLU A 21 5.73 4.89 -11.91
CA GLU A 21 5.27 3.83 -12.81
C GLU A 21 3.75 3.69 -12.94
N ASN A 22 2.99 4.63 -12.36
CA ASN A 22 1.54 4.50 -12.25
C ASN A 22 0.89 4.18 -13.61
N PRO A 23 0.21 3.02 -13.75
CA PRO A 23 -0.34 2.58 -15.02
C PRO A 23 -1.46 3.48 -15.54
N HIS A 24 -2.11 4.27 -14.67
CA HIS A 24 -3.14 5.23 -15.06
C HIS A 24 -2.55 6.44 -15.80
N HIS A 25 -1.28 6.77 -15.57
CA HIS A 25 -0.59 7.89 -16.22
C HIS A 25 0.08 7.48 -17.55
N ARG A 26 0.14 6.18 -17.85
CA ARG A 26 0.97 5.62 -18.92
C ARG A 26 0.65 6.16 -20.32
N LYS A 27 -0.61 6.51 -20.60
CA LYS A 27 -1.03 6.98 -21.92
C LYS A 27 -1.02 8.51 -22.07
N ASP A 28 -0.78 9.24 -20.99
CA ASP A 28 -0.78 10.70 -21.00
C ASP A 28 0.66 11.24 -21.13
N PRO A 29 1.06 11.79 -22.30
CA PRO A 29 2.40 12.32 -22.49
C PRO A 29 2.67 13.59 -21.65
N PHE A 30 1.64 14.35 -21.26
CA PHE A 30 1.80 15.57 -20.47
C PHE A 30 2.09 15.24 -19.01
N VAL A 31 1.43 14.22 -18.46
CA VAL A 31 1.77 13.71 -17.11
C VAL A 31 3.19 13.16 -17.09
N LYS A 32 3.62 12.41 -18.12
CA LYS A 32 5.02 11.94 -18.23
C LYS A 32 6.02 13.09 -18.28
N LEU A 33 5.75 14.11 -19.09
CA LEU A 33 6.60 15.29 -19.19
C LEU A 33 6.68 16.04 -17.85
N ALA A 34 5.55 16.20 -17.16
CA ALA A 34 5.49 16.84 -15.85
C ALA A 34 6.32 16.08 -14.81
N LYS A 35 6.17 14.74 -14.73
CA LYS A 35 6.98 13.87 -13.87
C LYS A 35 8.48 14.03 -14.13
N LYS A 36 8.89 13.96 -15.40
CA LYS A 36 10.30 14.11 -15.80
C LYS A 36 10.89 15.46 -15.43
N ASN A 37 10.14 16.53 -15.62
CA ASN A 37 10.55 17.87 -15.24
C ASN A 37 10.65 18.03 -13.72
N ALA A 38 9.75 17.38 -12.98
CA ALA A 38 9.69 17.40 -11.52
C ALA A 38 10.58 16.35 -10.83
N LYS A 39 11.25 15.47 -11.59
CA LYS A 39 12.06 14.34 -11.08
C LYS A 39 11.27 13.32 -10.26
N PHE A 40 10.03 13.05 -10.69
CA PHE A 40 9.16 11.99 -10.17
C PHE A 40 9.05 10.79 -11.13
N ASP A 41 10.02 10.61 -12.01
CA ASP A 41 10.08 9.54 -13.01
C ASP A 41 11.09 8.44 -12.68
N ASN A 42 11.79 8.52 -11.55
CA ASN A 42 12.76 7.53 -11.12
C ASN A 42 12.14 6.55 -10.11
N ILE A 43 11.86 5.33 -10.57
CA ILE A 43 11.17 4.27 -9.83
C ILE A 43 12.05 3.72 -8.71
N GLU A 44 13.34 3.51 -8.98
CA GLU A 44 14.29 3.00 -7.98
C GLU A 44 14.35 3.93 -6.77
N LYS A 45 14.41 5.24 -7.03
CA LYS A 45 14.42 6.27 -6.00
C LYS A 45 13.13 6.23 -5.16
N GLU A 46 11.95 6.11 -5.79
CA GLU A 46 10.68 6.02 -5.08
C GLU A 46 10.65 4.81 -4.13
N VAL A 47 11.03 3.61 -4.63
CA VAL A 47 11.13 2.39 -3.81
C VAL A 47 12.14 2.54 -2.68
N MET A 48 13.31 3.15 -2.93
CA MET A 48 14.31 3.40 -1.89
C MET A 48 13.82 4.37 -0.82
N ASP A 49 13.11 5.44 -1.22
CA ASP A 49 12.55 6.43 -0.32
C ASP A 49 11.48 5.80 0.59
N ASP A 50 10.61 4.95 0.05
CA ASP A 50 9.60 4.22 0.83
C ASP A 50 10.23 3.33 1.89
N ILE A 51 11.26 2.57 1.51
CA ILE A 51 11.96 1.67 2.44
C ILE A 51 12.75 2.46 3.48
N SER A 52 13.38 3.56 3.09
CA SER A 52 14.07 4.46 4.02
C SER A 52 13.09 5.06 5.03
N TRP A 53 11.93 5.52 4.55
CA TRP A 53 10.86 6.05 5.38
C TRP A 53 10.34 4.99 6.35
N LEU A 54 10.07 3.77 5.88
CA LEU A 54 9.64 2.66 6.72
C LEU A 54 10.64 2.38 7.84
N ARG A 55 11.92 2.24 7.51
CA ARG A 55 12.98 1.94 8.49
C ARG A 55 13.03 2.99 9.59
N LYS A 56 12.90 4.26 9.21
CA LYS A 56 12.90 5.39 10.15
C LYS A 56 11.70 5.35 11.10
N HIS A 57 10.49 5.06 10.60
CA HIS A 57 9.26 5.22 11.37
C HIS A 57 8.80 3.94 12.09
N VAL A 58 9.14 2.76 11.57
CA VAL A 58 8.89 1.49 12.25
C VAL A 58 9.79 1.35 13.48
N GLY A 59 11.09 1.64 13.34
CA GLY A 59 12.04 1.57 14.44
C GLY A 59 12.02 0.21 15.15
N ARG A 60 11.66 0.19 16.45
CA ARG A 60 11.58 -1.03 17.27
C ARG A 60 10.20 -1.71 17.25
N ARG A 61 9.23 -1.15 16.54
CA ARG A 61 7.85 -1.65 16.41
C ARG A 61 7.79 -2.74 15.33
N LYS A 62 6.63 -3.37 15.17
CA LYS A 62 6.37 -4.36 14.11
C LYS A 62 5.65 -3.69 12.94
N GLY A 63 6.33 -3.57 11.81
CA GLY A 63 5.74 -3.05 10.56
C GLY A 63 5.11 -4.17 9.75
N ILE A 64 3.87 -3.97 9.32
CA ILE A 64 3.12 -4.90 8.49
C ILE A 64 2.71 -4.17 7.21
N ILE A 65 3.21 -4.61 6.07
CA ILE A 65 2.81 -4.07 4.76
C ILE A 65 1.73 -5.00 4.21
N VAL A 66 0.57 -4.43 3.94
CA VAL A 66 -0.59 -5.12 3.41
C VAL A 66 -0.55 -5.08 1.89
N SER A 67 -0.63 -6.25 1.23
CA SER A 67 -0.68 -6.31 -0.23
C SER A 67 -1.91 -5.57 -0.77
N GLY A 68 -1.65 -4.59 -1.64
CA GLY A 68 -2.67 -3.72 -2.24
C GLY A 68 -2.65 -3.71 -3.76
N ASN A 69 -3.38 -2.78 -4.37
CA ASN A 69 -3.34 -2.59 -5.82
C ASN A 69 -2.11 -1.79 -6.28
N HIS A 70 -1.53 -0.96 -5.41
CA HIS A 70 -0.37 -0.16 -5.76
C HIS A 70 0.92 -0.98 -5.83
N ASP A 71 1.11 -2.00 -4.98
CA ASP A 71 2.26 -2.91 -5.08
C ASP A 71 2.34 -3.58 -6.48
N ASN A 72 1.18 -3.81 -7.09
CA ASN A 72 1.06 -4.38 -8.44
C ASN A 72 1.47 -3.40 -9.56
N PHE A 73 1.72 -2.13 -9.29
CA PHE A 73 2.17 -1.17 -10.30
C PHE A 73 3.58 -1.50 -10.77
N LEU A 74 4.51 -1.77 -9.84
CA LEU A 74 5.86 -2.20 -10.19
C LEU A 74 5.85 -3.52 -10.97
N TRP A 75 5.03 -4.48 -10.55
CA TRP A 75 4.82 -5.72 -11.31
C TRP A 75 4.41 -5.43 -12.75
N ARG A 76 3.37 -4.61 -12.95
CA ARG A 76 2.86 -4.26 -14.29
C ARG A 76 3.85 -3.44 -15.10
N TYR A 77 4.70 -2.65 -14.46
CA TYR A 77 5.78 -1.94 -15.12
C TYR A 77 6.78 -2.93 -15.73
N ILE A 78 7.24 -3.92 -14.95
CA ILE A 78 8.15 -4.95 -15.44
C ILE A 78 7.50 -5.86 -16.50
N ALA A 79 6.21 -6.15 -16.39
CA ALA A 79 5.53 -7.02 -17.34
C ALA A 79 5.19 -6.34 -18.68
N ASP A 80 4.86 -5.04 -18.67
CA ASP A 80 4.27 -4.36 -19.82
C ASP A 80 5.23 -3.41 -20.56
N ILE A 81 6.34 -2.99 -19.95
CA ILE A 81 7.21 -1.94 -20.47
C ILE A 81 8.47 -2.53 -21.11
N ASP A 82 8.86 -1.97 -22.26
CA ASP A 82 10.18 -2.21 -22.83
C ASP A 82 11.19 -1.25 -22.18
N TRP A 83 12.11 -1.79 -21.37
CA TRP A 83 13.13 -0.99 -20.68
C TRP A 83 14.00 -0.15 -21.61
N ARG A 84 14.09 -0.50 -22.90
CA ARG A 84 14.82 0.30 -23.91
C ARG A 84 14.20 1.67 -24.15
N GLU A 85 12.91 1.80 -23.88
CA GLU A 85 12.16 3.06 -23.98
C GLU A 85 12.23 3.89 -22.68
N ASP A 86 12.77 3.33 -21.59
CA ASP A 86 12.96 4.00 -20.30
C ASP A 86 14.37 3.74 -19.74
N LEU A 87 15.36 4.36 -20.38
CA LEU A 87 16.77 4.20 -20.02
C LEU A 87 17.13 4.72 -18.62
N GLU A 88 16.33 5.64 -18.07
CA GLU A 88 16.51 6.14 -16.69
C GLU A 88 16.30 5.00 -15.68
N ASN A 89 15.26 4.17 -15.91
CA ASN A 89 14.90 3.07 -15.02
C ASN A 89 15.46 1.71 -15.47
N ALA A 90 16.23 1.64 -16.56
CA ALA A 90 16.63 0.37 -17.19
C ALA A 90 17.42 -0.56 -16.25
N ALA A 91 18.34 -0.03 -15.45
CA ALA A 91 19.12 -0.84 -14.52
C ALA A 91 18.24 -1.49 -13.43
N PHE A 92 17.36 -0.68 -12.82
CA PHE A 92 16.41 -1.16 -11.82
C PHE A 92 15.38 -2.13 -12.41
N TYR A 93 14.90 -1.85 -13.63
CA TYR A 93 14.05 -2.76 -14.39
C TYR A 93 14.72 -4.12 -14.54
N LEU A 94 15.94 -4.17 -15.07
CA LEU A 94 16.62 -5.44 -15.39
C LEU A 94 16.92 -6.24 -14.12
N ALA A 95 17.32 -5.57 -13.05
CA ALA A 95 17.55 -6.22 -11.75
C ALA A 95 16.25 -6.81 -11.17
N THR A 96 15.14 -6.08 -11.27
CA THR A 96 13.83 -6.53 -10.80
C THR A 96 13.30 -7.67 -11.67
N ALA A 97 13.42 -7.56 -12.99
CA ALA A 97 12.99 -8.59 -13.94
C ALA A 97 13.76 -9.90 -13.74
N LEU A 98 15.09 -9.83 -13.53
CA LEU A 98 15.90 -11.01 -13.23
C LEU A 98 15.38 -11.71 -11.97
N GLN A 99 15.14 -10.95 -10.90
CA GLN A 99 14.60 -11.52 -9.66
C GLN A 99 13.22 -12.17 -9.86
N MET A 100 12.34 -11.52 -10.62
CA MET A 100 11.03 -12.09 -10.95
C MET A 100 11.22 -13.43 -11.66
N VAL A 101 12.03 -13.49 -12.71
CA VAL A 101 12.35 -14.72 -13.45
C VAL A 101 12.90 -15.82 -12.53
N GLU A 102 13.85 -15.49 -11.66
CA GLU A 102 14.46 -16.47 -10.73
C GLU A 102 13.47 -17.00 -9.68
N SER A 103 12.49 -16.19 -9.29
CA SER A 103 11.47 -16.58 -8.30
C SER A 103 10.25 -17.29 -8.91
N THR A 104 10.03 -17.15 -10.23
CA THR A 104 8.90 -17.75 -10.92
C THR A 104 8.97 -19.27 -10.88
N ARG A 105 7.89 -19.90 -10.43
CA ARG A 105 7.80 -21.35 -10.25
C ARG A 105 6.37 -21.86 -10.37
N MET A 106 6.21 -23.14 -10.63
CA MET A 106 4.92 -23.81 -10.51
C MET A 106 4.64 -24.19 -9.06
N THR A 107 3.40 -24.00 -8.65
CA THR A 107 2.84 -24.42 -7.36
C THR A 107 1.60 -25.28 -7.59
N MET A 108 1.03 -25.84 -6.53
CA MET A 108 -0.23 -26.57 -6.60
C MET A 108 -1.41 -25.69 -7.09
N SER A 109 -1.31 -24.36 -6.94
CA SER A 109 -2.34 -23.40 -7.33
C SER A 109 -2.06 -22.71 -8.67
N GLY A 110 -1.06 -23.18 -9.42
CA GLY A 110 -0.61 -22.58 -10.68
C GLY A 110 0.75 -21.90 -10.56
N SER A 111 1.07 -21.02 -11.50
CA SER A 111 2.32 -20.26 -11.48
C SER A 111 2.33 -19.24 -10.35
N ALA A 112 3.44 -19.15 -9.64
CA ALA A 112 3.69 -18.13 -8.63
C ALA A 112 5.01 -17.43 -8.92
N THR A 113 5.10 -16.17 -8.56
CA THR A 113 6.31 -15.34 -8.64
C THR A 113 6.27 -14.40 -7.45
N ASP A 114 7.42 -14.09 -6.89
CA ASP A 114 7.47 -13.22 -5.72
C ASP A 114 7.15 -11.78 -6.13
N ASP A 115 6.48 -11.03 -5.24
CA ASP A 115 6.14 -9.63 -5.49
C ASP A 115 7.41 -8.76 -5.56
N PRO A 116 7.61 -7.97 -6.62
CA PRO A 116 8.86 -7.23 -6.83
C PRO A 116 9.06 -6.12 -5.80
N PHE A 117 8.00 -5.45 -5.34
CA PHE A 117 8.12 -4.43 -4.30
C PHE A 117 8.52 -5.10 -2.97
N PHE A 118 7.89 -6.22 -2.63
CA PHE A 118 8.23 -6.97 -1.42
C PHE A 118 9.63 -7.56 -1.47
N HIS A 119 10.13 -7.94 -2.65
CA HIS A 119 11.52 -8.33 -2.81
C HIS A 119 12.46 -7.20 -2.35
N TRP A 120 12.27 -5.98 -2.87
CA TRP A 120 13.10 -4.83 -2.51
C TRP A 120 12.98 -4.45 -1.04
N VAL A 121 11.76 -4.46 -0.48
CA VAL A 121 11.56 -4.27 0.96
C VAL A 121 12.36 -5.30 1.77
N ASN A 122 12.25 -6.59 1.44
CA ASN A 122 12.94 -7.64 2.18
C ASN A 122 14.46 -7.55 2.05
N LYS A 123 14.97 -7.14 0.88
CA LYS A 123 16.39 -6.94 0.61
C LYS A 123 16.98 -5.74 1.35
N LEU A 124 16.21 -4.66 1.52
CA LEU A 124 16.73 -3.36 1.97
C LEU A 124 16.26 -2.93 3.36
N LYS A 125 15.28 -3.60 3.98
CA LYS A 125 14.78 -3.28 5.33
C LYS A 125 15.82 -3.40 6.46
N GLY A 126 16.93 -4.10 6.21
CA GLY A 126 17.97 -4.37 7.20
C GLY A 126 17.42 -5.13 8.42
N ALA A 127 17.80 -4.72 9.63
CA ALA A 127 17.36 -5.34 10.88
C ALA A 127 15.95 -4.92 11.35
N THR A 128 15.24 -4.10 10.56
CA THR A 128 13.91 -3.60 10.95
C THR A 128 12.88 -4.72 10.89
N ASN A 129 12.00 -4.78 11.89
CA ASN A 129 10.97 -5.82 11.99
C ASN A 129 9.77 -5.48 11.07
N ILE A 130 9.95 -5.70 9.77
CA ILE A 130 8.95 -5.47 8.73
C ILE A 130 8.58 -6.80 8.07
N ARG A 131 7.28 -7.07 7.96
CA ARG A 131 6.70 -8.21 7.25
C ARG A 131 5.78 -7.70 6.14
N CYS A 132 5.97 -8.21 4.93
CA CYS A 132 5.02 -8.02 3.83
C CYS A 132 4.07 -9.20 3.81
N LEU A 133 2.76 -8.94 3.81
CA LEU A 133 1.74 -9.98 3.76
C LEU A 133 1.43 -10.34 2.32
N GLY A 134 1.37 -11.64 2.02
CA GLY A 134 0.85 -12.13 0.75
C GLY A 134 -0.62 -11.72 0.52
N ARG A 135 -1.06 -11.78 -0.74
CA ARG A 135 -2.37 -11.26 -1.16
C ARG A 135 -3.58 -11.82 -0.40
N ASP A 136 -3.54 -13.11 -0.09
CA ASP A 136 -4.61 -13.84 0.63
C ASP A 136 -4.12 -14.33 2.01
N GLU A 137 -3.02 -13.77 2.51
CA GLU A 137 -2.49 -14.10 3.82
C GLU A 137 -3.29 -13.35 4.90
N SER A 138 -3.86 -14.08 5.87
CA SER A 138 -4.57 -13.47 6.99
C SER A 138 -3.59 -12.89 8.02
N PHE A 139 -3.93 -11.72 8.58
CA PHE A 139 -3.20 -11.14 9.69
C PHE A 139 -4.18 -10.53 10.70
N GLU A 140 -4.44 -11.29 11.76
CA GLU A 140 -5.36 -10.89 12.82
C GLU A 140 -4.67 -10.39 14.08
N LEU A 141 -5.20 -9.32 14.67
CA LEU A 141 -4.90 -8.88 16.02
C LEU A 141 -6.22 -8.68 16.77
N SER A 142 -6.33 -9.26 17.97
CA SER A 142 -7.55 -9.15 18.81
C SER A 142 -8.85 -9.53 18.06
N ASN A 143 -8.79 -10.58 17.22
CA ASN A 143 -9.89 -11.05 16.34
C ASN A 143 -10.38 -9.98 15.33
N ILE A 144 -9.48 -9.08 14.93
CA ILE A 144 -9.70 -8.11 13.88
C ILE A 144 -8.74 -8.43 12.73
N GLU A 145 -9.29 -8.67 11.55
CA GLU A 145 -8.53 -8.88 10.31
C GLU A 145 -7.98 -7.55 9.78
N LEU A 146 -6.69 -7.54 9.45
CA LEU A 146 -5.91 -6.36 9.07
C LEU A 146 -5.15 -6.56 7.74
N SER A 147 -5.25 -7.73 7.09
CA SER A 147 -4.58 -8.01 5.82
C SER A 147 -5.38 -7.63 4.57
N MET A 148 -6.64 -7.24 4.73
CA MET A 148 -7.47 -6.88 3.59
C MET A 148 -7.25 -5.41 3.22
N HIS A 149 -6.61 -5.17 2.08
CA HIS A 149 -6.46 -3.82 1.57
C HIS A 149 -7.81 -3.18 1.19
N GLY A 150 -8.71 -3.94 0.55
CA GLY A 150 -10.05 -3.48 0.15
C GLY A 150 -10.20 -3.13 -1.34
N ASP A 151 -9.15 -3.31 -2.15
CA ASP A 151 -9.27 -3.29 -3.61
C ASP A 151 -10.01 -4.52 -4.15
N ARG A 152 -9.90 -5.64 -3.43
CA ARG A 152 -10.67 -6.87 -3.62
C ARG A 152 -11.60 -7.15 -2.44
N GLY A 153 -12.73 -7.78 -2.75
CA GLY A 153 -13.73 -8.27 -1.82
C GLY A 153 -14.11 -9.71 -2.15
N PRO A 154 -15.24 -10.20 -1.61
CA PRO A 154 -15.66 -11.58 -1.79
C PRO A 154 -15.70 -12.00 -3.26
N ASN A 155 -15.14 -13.17 -3.56
CA ASN A 155 -15.05 -13.75 -4.91
C ASN A 155 -14.34 -12.85 -5.95
N GLY A 156 -13.40 -12.01 -5.49
CA GLY A 156 -12.61 -11.14 -6.38
C GLY A 156 -13.33 -9.88 -6.85
N ALA A 157 -14.56 -9.62 -6.37
CA ALA A 157 -15.28 -8.37 -6.60
C ALA A 157 -14.50 -7.16 -6.04
N ARG A 158 -14.94 -5.95 -6.36
CA ARG A 158 -14.41 -4.74 -5.73
C ARG A 158 -14.72 -4.73 -4.23
N GLY A 159 -13.70 -4.57 -3.39
CA GLY A 159 -13.90 -4.46 -1.95
C GLY A 159 -14.64 -3.17 -1.57
N SER A 160 -15.47 -3.25 -0.54
CA SER A 160 -16.15 -2.10 0.05
C SER A 160 -16.52 -2.42 1.50
N ARG A 161 -16.73 -1.39 2.31
CA ARG A 161 -17.31 -1.58 3.65
C ARG A 161 -18.57 -2.45 3.63
N ASN A 162 -19.46 -2.23 2.67
CA ASN A 162 -20.75 -2.91 2.61
C ASN A 162 -20.63 -4.42 2.35
N ASN A 163 -19.72 -4.86 1.48
CA ASN A 163 -19.55 -6.30 1.23
C ASN A 163 -18.58 -6.97 2.22
N LEU A 164 -17.72 -6.20 2.88
CA LEU A 164 -16.78 -6.73 3.89
C LEU A 164 -17.35 -6.73 5.31
N ARG A 165 -18.50 -6.07 5.57
CA ARG A 165 -19.08 -5.97 6.92
C ARG A 165 -19.54 -7.30 7.54
N ARG A 166 -19.77 -8.33 6.71
CA ARG A 166 -20.40 -9.62 7.06
C ARG A 166 -19.61 -10.84 6.60
N ILE A 167 -18.29 -10.74 6.53
CA ILE A 167 -17.42 -11.87 6.14
C ILE A 167 -17.08 -12.83 7.30
N GLY A 168 -17.74 -12.70 8.45
CA GLY A 168 -17.52 -13.54 9.63
C GLY A 168 -16.43 -13.05 10.59
N VAL A 169 -15.58 -12.10 10.17
CA VAL A 169 -14.58 -11.45 11.02
C VAL A 169 -14.73 -9.93 10.96
N LYS A 170 -14.40 -9.25 12.06
CA LYS A 170 -14.32 -7.79 12.07
C LYS A 170 -13.04 -7.38 11.34
N SER A 171 -13.07 -6.32 10.54
CA SER A 171 -11.91 -5.92 9.74
C SER A 171 -11.60 -4.43 9.78
N ILE A 172 -10.33 -4.09 9.59
CA ILE A 172 -9.90 -2.74 9.24
C ILE A 172 -9.28 -2.82 7.84
N VAL A 173 -9.79 -2.02 6.91
CA VAL A 173 -9.37 -2.02 5.51
C VAL A 173 -9.03 -0.61 5.04
N GLY A 174 -8.34 -0.50 3.92
CA GLY A 174 -7.96 0.77 3.31
C GLY A 174 -8.71 1.05 2.00
N HIS A 175 -7.92 1.40 0.98
CA HIS A 175 -8.29 1.49 -0.42
C HIS A 175 -9.23 2.61 -0.87
N SER A 176 -10.43 2.77 -0.27
CA SER A 176 -11.40 3.75 -0.83
C SER A 176 -11.21 5.18 -0.34
N HIS A 177 -10.20 5.44 0.50
CA HIS A 177 -9.80 6.73 1.08
C HIS A 177 -10.88 7.52 1.84
N SER A 178 -12.08 6.95 1.95
CA SER A 178 -13.24 7.57 2.56
C SER A 178 -13.49 6.85 3.88
N PRO A 179 -13.09 7.42 5.04
CA PRO A 179 -13.18 6.69 6.29
C PRO A 179 -14.63 6.43 6.71
N GLY A 180 -14.84 5.37 7.48
CA GLY A 180 -16.17 5.05 8.00
C GLY A 180 -16.26 3.64 8.58
N ILE A 181 -17.36 3.36 9.28
CA ILE A 181 -17.61 2.07 9.94
C ILE A 181 -18.98 1.57 9.50
N GLU A 182 -19.04 0.34 9.03
CA GLU A 182 -20.27 -0.35 8.65
C GLU A 182 -20.24 -1.74 9.30
N GLU A 183 -21.05 -1.92 10.35
CA GLU A 183 -21.07 -3.11 11.21
C GLU A 183 -19.65 -3.64 11.55
N GLY A 184 -19.27 -4.79 10.97
CA GLY A 184 -17.99 -5.45 11.19
C GLY A 184 -16.80 -4.86 10.44
N CYS A 185 -16.99 -3.95 9.48
CA CYS A 185 -15.92 -3.39 8.66
C CYS A 185 -15.65 -1.92 8.98
N MET A 186 -14.41 -1.60 9.33
CA MET A 186 -13.89 -0.24 9.46
C MET A 186 -12.99 0.06 8.25
N GLN A 187 -13.14 1.22 7.65
CA GLN A 187 -12.28 1.66 6.56
C GLN A 187 -11.55 2.94 6.96
N VAL A 188 -10.24 2.97 6.75
CA VAL A 188 -9.43 4.17 6.97
C VAL A 188 -9.56 5.16 5.81
N GLY A 189 -8.98 6.34 6.00
CA GLY A 189 -8.89 7.38 4.98
C GLY A 189 -7.62 7.25 4.14
N THR A 190 -6.96 8.38 3.91
CA THR A 190 -5.68 8.45 3.18
C THR A 190 -4.62 9.26 3.95
N SER A 191 -3.38 9.22 3.50
CA SER A 191 -2.30 10.13 3.92
C SER A 191 -1.74 10.95 2.76
N THR A 192 -2.58 11.18 1.76
CA THR A 192 -2.28 11.97 0.56
C THR A 192 -2.99 13.33 0.63
N PRO A 193 -2.66 14.28 -0.27
CA PRO A 193 -3.54 15.40 -0.56
C PRO A 193 -4.95 14.92 -0.91
N LEU A 194 -5.98 15.61 -0.40
CA LEU A 194 -7.39 15.24 -0.64
C LEU A 194 -7.87 15.56 -2.06
N LYS A 195 -7.12 16.36 -2.80
CA LYS A 195 -7.39 16.72 -4.20
C LYS A 195 -6.20 16.30 -5.06
N LEU A 196 -6.36 15.17 -5.74
CA LEU A 196 -5.38 14.62 -6.68
C LEU A 196 -5.95 14.65 -8.09
N GLU A 197 -5.07 14.54 -9.09
CA GLU A 197 -5.43 14.65 -10.52
C GLU A 197 -6.49 13.64 -10.98
N TYR A 198 -6.57 12.50 -10.31
CA TYR A 198 -7.51 11.41 -10.61
C TYR A 198 -8.78 11.42 -9.76
N ASN A 199 -8.97 12.42 -8.87
CA ASN A 199 -10.22 12.57 -8.13
C ASN A 199 -11.05 13.76 -8.64
N SER A 200 -12.32 13.52 -8.94
CA SER A 200 -13.22 14.49 -9.61
C SER A 200 -14.57 14.59 -8.92
N GLY A 201 -15.13 15.81 -8.86
CA GLY A 201 -16.42 16.07 -8.21
C GLY A 201 -16.33 16.14 -6.66
N PRO A 202 -17.49 16.14 -5.97
CA PRO A 202 -17.55 16.06 -4.51
C PRO A 202 -16.84 14.80 -4.01
N SER A 203 -16.03 14.93 -2.96
CA SER A 203 -15.20 13.85 -2.43
C SER A 203 -15.55 13.55 -0.98
N SER A 204 -15.59 12.27 -0.65
CA SER A 204 -15.67 11.76 0.74
C SER A 204 -14.29 11.41 1.31
N TRP A 205 -13.21 11.73 0.60
CA TRP A 205 -11.86 11.46 1.06
C TRP A 205 -11.51 12.31 2.26
N LEU A 206 -10.81 11.70 3.21
CA LEU A 206 -10.35 12.38 4.40
C LEU A 206 -9.04 11.79 4.88
N ASN A 207 -8.15 12.62 5.43
CA ASN A 207 -6.98 12.10 6.10
C ASN A 207 -7.41 11.46 7.41
N CYS A 208 -7.26 10.15 7.53
CA CYS A 208 -7.78 9.41 8.67
C CYS A 208 -7.06 8.07 8.83
N HIS A 209 -6.60 7.80 10.04
CA HIS A 209 -6.04 6.51 10.42
C HIS A 209 -7.04 5.73 11.29
N ALA A 210 -6.69 4.48 11.61
CA ALA A 210 -7.36 3.71 12.64
C ALA A 210 -6.38 3.36 13.75
N VAL A 211 -6.89 3.25 14.97
CA VAL A 211 -6.19 2.65 16.11
C VAL A 211 -6.95 1.42 16.57
N LEU A 212 -6.23 0.32 16.78
CA LEU A 212 -6.72 -0.90 17.41
C LEU A 212 -6.13 -0.97 18.82
N TYR A 213 -6.99 -0.94 19.83
CA TYR A 213 -6.60 -1.04 21.23
C TYR A 213 -6.43 -2.50 21.64
N ALA A 214 -5.62 -2.75 22.67
CA ALA A 214 -5.33 -4.10 23.18
C ALA A 214 -6.59 -4.90 23.60
N ASN A 215 -7.70 -4.22 23.91
CA ASN A 215 -8.98 -4.84 24.24
C ASN A 215 -9.86 -5.16 23.02
N GLY A 216 -9.34 -5.03 21.80
CA GLY A 216 -10.07 -5.27 20.56
C GLY A 216 -11.06 -4.17 20.17
N LYS A 217 -11.14 -3.06 20.93
CA LYS A 217 -11.85 -1.86 20.47
C LYS A 217 -11.01 -1.16 19.40
N ARG A 218 -11.69 -0.44 18.50
CA ARG A 218 -11.05 0.28 17.41
C ARG A 218 -11.72 1.63 17.19
N SER A 219 -10.93 2.62 16.80
CA SER A 219 -11.40 3.97 16.53
C SER A 219 -10.77 4.51 15.26
N LEU A 220 -11.54 5.30 14.51
CA LEU A 220 -11.00 6.15 13.46
C LEU A 220 -10.44 7.42 14.10
N LEU A 221 -9.29 7.87 13.60
CA LEU A 221 -8.60 9.09 13.99
C LEU A 221 -8.52 10.01 12.77
N PRO A 222 -9.54 10.86 12.55
CA PRO A 222 -9.49 11.91 11.55
C PRO A 222 -8.33 12.86 11.83
N ILE A 223 -7.70 13.34 10.77
CA ILE A 223 -6.65 14.36 10.81
C ILE A 223 -7.21 15.57 10.08
N ILE A 224 -7.48 16.63 10.82
CA ILE A 224 -8.05 17.90 10.31
C ILE A 224 -6.99 18.98 10.48
N ASP A 225 -6.60 19.62 9.38
CA ASP A 225 -5.60 20.68 9.37
C ASP A 225 -4.27 20.29 10.05
N GLY A 226 -3.89 19.01 9.93
CA GLY A 226 -2.68 18.44 10.54
C GLY A 226 -2.86 17.88 11.95
N GLU A 227 -4.01 18.14 12.59
CA GLU A 227 -4.29 17.74 13.97
C GLU A 227 -5.25 16.55 14.06
N TRP A 228 -4.96 15.62 14.98
CA TRP A 228 -5.77 14.41 15.20
C TRP A 228 -6.31 14.26 16.62
N CYS A 229 -5.87 15.14 17.52
CA CYS A 229 -6.34 15.24 18.90
C CYS A 229 -6.28 16.70 19.34
N ILE A 230 -7.07 17.05 20.35
CA ILE A 230 -6.93 18.32 21.06
C ILE A 230 -5.73 18.18 22.01
N GLU A 231 -4.92 19.23 22.14
CA GLU A 231 -3.83 19.30 23.13
C GLU A 231 -4.34 19.26 24.58
#